data_AF-A0A7W9BVH9-F1
#
_entry.id   AF-A0A7W9BVH9-F1
#
_cell.length_a   1.000
_cell.length_b   1.000
_cell.length_c   1.000
_cell.angle_alpha   90.00
_cell.angle_beta   90.00
_cell.angle_gamma   90.00
#
_symmetry.space_group_name_H-M   'P 1'
#
loop_
_entity.id
_entity.type
_entity.pdbx_description
1 polymer ?
#
loop_
_entity_poly.entity_id
_entity_poly.type
_entity_poly.pdbx_seq_one_letter_code
_entity_poly.pdbx_strand_id
1 'polypeptide(L)'
;MTSIFLLSFDPLGNLNPRQLEIFIRNAKGISEWHSPFSGTYFIKSNQDQNELNEYLSAVFASSQYVLSKVEPGASSGLLPESIWLWLNRGVRSVLESLTQSGRSASVSGFVERARTEWPGRGQVDPRTGFIIPPDR
;
A
#
# COMPACT_ATOMS: atom_id res chain seq x y z
N MET A 1 -17.34 -8.67 6.04
CA MET A 1 -17.21 -7.25 5.63
C MET A 1 -15.73 -6.92 5.57
N THR A 2 -15.27 -6.20 4.55
CA THR A 2 -13.86 -5.82 4.44
C THR A 2 -13.58 -4.61 5.32
N SER A 3 -12.64 -4.75 6.25
CA SER A 3 -12.15 -3.67 7.12
C SER A 3 -10.86 -3.08 6.56
N ILE A 4 -10.61 -1.82 6.89
CA ILE A 4 -9.38 -1.12 6.52
C ILE A 4 -8.51 -1.00 7.76
N PHE A 5 -7.23 -1.28 7.62
CA PHE A 5 -6.23 -1.17 8.67
C PHE A 5 -5.07 -0.30 8.21
N LEU A 6 -4.51 0.45 9.16
CA LEU A 6 -3.26 1.17 9.02
C LEU A 6 -2.20 0.43 9.83
N LEU A 7 -1.21 -0.12 9.15
CA LEU A 7 -0.01 -0.68 9.73
C LEU A 7 1.09 0.38 9.68
N SER A 8 1.66 0.71 10.84
CA SER A 8 2.78 1.64 10.98
C SER A 8 3.93 0.97 11.73
N PHE A 9 5.16 1.20 11.28
CA PHE A 9 6.37 0.65 11.89
C PHE A 9 7.57 1.55 11.62
N ASP A 10 8.67 1.32 12.34
CA ASP A 10 9.93 2.00 12.10
C ASP A 10 10.61 1.44 10.82
N PRO A 11 10.69 2.22 9.72
CA PRO A 11 11.30 1.75 8.47
C PRO A 11 12.83 1.59 8.56
N LEU A 12 13.47 2.12 9.61
CA LEU A 12 14.91 1.99 9.85
C LEU A 12 15.22 0.91 10.89
N GLY A 13 14.20 0.27 11.45
CA GLY A 13 14.34 -0.81 12.41
C GLY A 13 14.82 -2.12 11.79
N ASN A 14 14.92 -3.16 12.61
CA ASN A 14 15.40 -4.49 12.21
C ASN A 14 14.40 -5.30 11.37
N LEU A 15 13.32 -4.68 10.89
CA LEU A 15 12.36 -5.32 10.01
C LEU A 15 12.91 -5.41 8.59
N ASN A 16 12.87 -6.59 8.00
CA ASN A 16 13.17 -6.75 6.58
C ASN A 16 11.96 -6.32 5.73
N PRO A 17 12.02 -5.20 4.98
CA PRO A 17 10.87 -4.69 4.24
C PRO A 17 10.40 -5.65 3.15
N ARG A 18 11.32 -6.43 2.56
CA ARG A 18 11.00 -7.43 1.53
C ARG A 18 10.21 -8.59 2.11
N GLN A 19 10.54 -9.03 3.33
CA GLN A 19 9.77 -10.09 4.00
C GLN A 19 8.37 -9.61 4.34
N LEU A 20 8.21 -8.36 4.81
CA LEU A 20 6.90 -7.78 5.06
C LEU A 20 6.07 -7.71 3.78
N GLU A 21 6.63 -7.25 2.66
CA GLU A 21 5.90 -7.15 1.40
C GLU A 21 5.50 -8.52 0.86
N ILE A 22 6.40 -9.51 0.90
CA ILE A 22 6.10 -10.90 0.52
C ILE A 22 4.97 -11.45 1.40
N PHE A 23 5.02 -11.18 2.70
CA PHE A 23 3.97 -11.60 3.63
C PHE A 23 2.63 -10.96 3.24
N ILE A 24 2.56 -9.63 3.13
CA ILE A 24 1.33 -8.90 2.82
C ILE A 24 0.72 -9.38 1.49
N ARG A 25 1.57 -9.67 0.49
CA ARG A 25 1.13 -10.17 -0.82
C ARG A 25 0.51 -11.57 -0.76
N ASN A 26 0.98 -12.43 0.15
CA ASN A 26 0.58 -13.83 0.23
C ASN A 26 -0.37 -14.14 1.40
N ALA A 27 -0.61 -13.18 2.28
CA ALA A 27 -1.46 -13.39 3.46
C ALA A 27 -2.90 -13.65 3.02
N LYS A 28 -3.44 -14.80 3.46
CA LYS A 28 -4.84 -15.11 3.23
C LYS A 28 -5.70 -14.11 3.99
N GLY A 29 -6.56 -13.41 3.27
CA GLY A 29 -7.52 -12.47 3.83
C GLY A 29 -7.19 -11.00 3.59
N ILE A 30 -5.95 -10.68 3.22
CA ILE A 30 -5.61 -9.36 2.67
C ILE A 30 -6.07 -9.32 1.21
N SER A 31 -7.08 -8.50 0.93
CA SER A 31 -7.64 -8.36 -0.42
C SER A 31 -6.92 -7.27 -1.24
N GLU A 32 -6.53 -6.18 -0.58
CA GLU A 32 -5.79 -5.08 -1.21
C GLU A 32 -4.85 -4.46 -0.17
N TRP A 33 -3.75 -3.88 -0.63
CA TRP A 33 -2.85 -3.11 0.21
C TRP A 33 -2.24 -1.95 -0.57
N HIS A 34 -1.78 -0.94 0.16
CA HIS A 34 -1.14 0.24 -0.41
C HIS A 34 -0.09 0.79 0.56
N SER A 35 1.11 1.09 0.09
CA SER A 35 2.19 1.64 0.91
C SER A 35 2.58 3.04 0.39
N PRO A 36 1.92 4.11 0.88
CA PRO A 36 2.17 5.45 0.39
C PRO A 36 3.45 6.07 0.97
N PHE A 37 3.88 5.60 2.14
CA PHE A 37 5.04 6.10 2.85
C PHE A 37 5.87 4.93 3.37
N SER A 38 7.21 5.11 3.41
CA SER A 38 8.09 4.17 4.09
C SER A 38 7.65 4.00 5.55
N GLY A 39 7.54 2.76 6.01
CA GLY A 39 7.08 2.45 7.37
C GLY A 39 5.56 2.40 7.52
N THR A 40 4.79 2.50 6.43
CA THR A 40 3.32 2.51 6.49
C THR A 40 2.67 1.65 5.41
N TYR A 41 1.64 0.89 5.79
CA TYR A 41 0.75 0.19 4.87
C TYR A 41 -0.71 0.43 5.25
N PHE A 42 -1.52 0.77 4.26
CA PHE A 42 -2.96 0.60 4.32
C PHE A 42 -3.32 -0.79 3.81
N ILE A 43 -4.14 -1.51 4.56
CA ILE A 43 -4.47 -2.92 4.31
C ILE A 43 -5.99 -3.06 4.34
N LYS A 44 -6.57 -3.56 3.25
CA LYS A 44 -7.96 -4.03 3.22
C LYS A 44 -7.95 -5.52 3.50
N SER A 45 -8.59 -5.93 4.59
CA SER A 45 -8.66 -7.33 4.99
C SER A 45 -10.10 -7.75 5.31
N ASN A 46 -10.43 -9.00 5.02
CA ASN A 46 -11.67 -9.63 5.46
C ASN A 46 -11.57 -10.23 6.87
N GLN A 47 -10.38 -10.22 7.45
CA GLN A 47 -10.09 -10.69 8.81
C GLN A 47 -10.33 -9.60 9.84
N ASP A 48 -10.49 -10.02 11.09
CA ASP A 48 -10.52 -9.09 12.21
C ASP A 48 -9.10 -8.63 12.61
N GLN A 49 -9.04 -7.64 13.50
CA GLN A 49 -7.78 -7.03 13.92
C GLN A 49 -6.86 -8.02 14.66
N ASN A 50 -7.44 -8.96 15.41
CA ASN A 50 -6.67 -9.91 16.22
C ASN A 50 -6.01 -10.96 15.33
N GLU A 51 -6.76 -11.52 14.38
CA GLU A 51 -6.23 -12.45 13.39
C GLU A 51 -5.10 -11.82 12.58
N LEU A 52 -5.29 -10.57 12.12
CA LEU A 52 -4.27 -9.86 11.35
C LEU A 52 -3.03 -9.54 12.21
N ASN A 53 -3.21 -9.17 13.47
CA ASN A 53 -2.11 -8.96 14.42
C ASN A 53 -1.33 -10.26 14.68
N GLU A 54 -2.00 -11.40 14.82
CA GLU A 54 -1.34 -12.69 15.02
C GLU A 54 -0.39 -12.98 13.85
N TYR A 55 -0.84 -12.79 12.61
CA TYR A 55 0.02 -13.00 11.45
C TYR A 55 1.17 -12.00 11.35
N LEU A 56 0.91 -10.72 11.63
CA LEU A 56 1.94 -9.69 11.61
C LEU A 56 2.97 -9.92 12.72
N SER A 57 2.58 -10.44 13.89
CA SER A 57 3.51 -10.73 14.98
C SER A 57 4.63 -11.70 14.56
N ALA A 58 4.33 -12.66 13.69
CA ALA A 58 5.34 -13.61 13.17
C ALA A 58 6.37 -12.94 12.25
N VAL A 59 5.98 -11.90 11.52
CA VAL A 59 6.85 -11.15 10.61
C VAL A 59 7.69 -10.14 11.38
N PHE A 60 7.06 -9.46 12.34
CA PHE A 60 7.71 -8.41 13.11
C PHE A 60 8.60 -8.98 14.22
N ALA A 61 8.30 -10.17 14.75
CA ALA A 61 9.03 -10.93 15.76
C ALA A 61 9.46 -10.12 17.01
N SER A 62 10.48 -9.26 16.86
CA SER A 62 11.07 -8.39 17.88
C SER A 62 10.99 -6.89 17.56
N SER A 63 10.50 -6.53 16.37
CA SER A 63 10.32 -5.15 15.91
C SER A 63 8.96 -4.61 16.33
N GLN A 64 8.91 -3.34 16.73
CA GLN A 64 7.68 -2.68 17.11
C GLN A 64 6.85 -2.29 15.87
N TYR A 65 5.54 -2.49 15.97
CA TYR A 65 4.58 -2.01 14.98
C TYR A 65 3.27 -1.62 15.67
N VAL A 66 2.47 -0.84 14.97
CA VAL A 66 1.12 -0.46 15.37
C VAL A 66 0.17 -0.86 14.25
N LEU A 67 -0.89 -1.57 14.60
CA LEU A 67 -2.00 -1.87 13.71
C LEU A 67 -3.25 -1.15 14.23
N SER A 68 -3.76 -0.22 13.44
CA SER A 68 -4.94 0.58 13.78
C SER A 68 -6.05 0.30 12.78
N LYS A 69 -7.26 0.00 13.26
CA LYS A 69 -8.42 -0.07 12.38
C LYS A 69 -8.82 1.34 11.93
N VAL A 70 -9.03 1.50 10.63
CA VAL A 70 -9.52 2.74 10.02
C VAL A 70 -11.01 2.58 9.78
N GLU A 71 -11.82 3.38 10.46
CA GLU A 71 -13.27 3.36 10.26
C GLU A 71 -13.62 3.99 8.90
N PRO A 72 -14.33 3.25 8.02
CA PRO A 72 -14.75 3.77 6.73
C PRO A 72 -15.74 4.93 6.93
N GLY A 73 -15.59 5.98 6.14
CA GLY A 73 -16.41 7.20 6.25
C GLY A 73 -15.77 8.35 7.03
N ALA A 74 -14.54 8.17 7.54
CA ALA A 74 -13.72 9.31 7.96
C ALA A 74 -13.53 10.26 6.76
N SER A 75 -14.11 11.46 6.85
CA SER A 75 -14.01 12.51 5.82
C SER A 75 -13.05 13.64 6.22
N SER A 76 -12.37 13.45 7.34
CA SER A 76 -11.42 14.41 7.91
C SER A 76 -10.03 13.79 7.98
N GLY A 77 -9.02 14.60 7.70
CA GLY A 77 -7.62 14.17 7.67
C GLY A 77 -6.86 14.78 6.50
N LEU A 78 -5.55 14.93 6.66
CA LEU A 78 -4.65 15.40 5.62
C LEU A 78 -4.00 14.18 4.96
N LEU A 79 -4.75 13.50 4.09
CA LEU A 79 -4.19 12.47 3.21
C LEU A 79 -4.21 12.97 1.76
N PRO A 80 -3.16 12.66 0.97
CA PRO A 80 -3.19 12.82 -0.47
C PRO A 80 -4.46 12.21 -1.11
N GLU A 81 -4.97 12.87 -2.14
CA GLU A 81 -6.20 12.49 -2.85
C GLU A 81 -6.18 11.04 -3.34
N SER A 82 -5.03 10.55 -3.83
CA SER A 82 -4.86 9.17 -4.29
C SER A 82 -5.11 8.14 -3.18
N ILE A 83 -4.71 8.45 -1.95
CA ILE A 83 -4.94 7.58 -0.78
C ILE A 83 -6.42 7.60 -0.42
N TRP A 84 -7.06 8.77 -0.44
CA TRP A 84 -8.49 8.89 -0.21
C TRP A 84 -9.31 8.10 -1.23
N LEU A 85 -8.94 8.19 -2.52
CA LEU A 85 -9.57 7.40 -3.57
C LEU A 85 -9.35 5.90 -3.33
N TRP A 86 -8.14 5.48 -3.00
CA TRP A 86 -7.84 4.07 -2.71
C TRP A 86 -8.64 3.55 -1.51
N LEU A 87 -8.70 4.31 -0.41
CA LEU A 87 -9.45 3.95 0.80
C LEU A 87 -10.92 3.68 0.46
N ASN A 88 -11.55 4.62 -0.25
CA ASN A 88 -12.98 4.58 -0.51
C ASN A 88 -13.37 3.65 -1.67
N ARG A 89 -12.49 3.46 -2.66
CA ARG A 89 -12.86 2.83 -3.94
C ARG A 89 -11.90 1.74 -4.43
N GLY A 90 -10.75 1.55 -3.77
CA GLY A 90 -9.76 0.51 -4.10
C GLY A 90 -8.87 0.85 -5.31
N VAL A 91 -7.92 -0.02 -5.63
CA VAL A 91 -6.86 0.23 -6.64
C VAL A 91 -7.40 0.55 -8.04
N ARG A 92 -8.46 -0.16 -8.48
CA ARG A 92 -9.00 0.01 -9.86
C ARG A 92 -9.52 1.42 -10.13
N SER A 93 -10.15 2.02 -9.12
CA SER A 93 -10.72 3.36 -9.25
C SER A 93 -9.69 4.48 -9.32
N VAL A 94 -8.51 4.29 -8.73
CA VAL A 94 -7.40 5.26 -8.78
C VAL A 94 -6.86 5.33 -10.22
N LEU A 95 -6.67 4.16 -10.85
CA LEU A 95 -6.29 4.04 -12.26
C LEU A 95 -7.32 4.72 -13.19
N GLU A 96 -8.60 4.51 -12.95
CA GLU A 96 -9.69 5.12 -13.74
C GLU A 96 -9.79 6.63 -13.55
N SER A 97 -9.64 7.13 -12.33
CA SER A 97 -9.73 8.58 -12.02
C SER A 97 -8.56 9.36 -12.63
N LEU A 98 -7.35 8.77 -12.63
CA LEU A 98 -6.19 9.34 -13.32
C LEU A 98 -6.40 9.41 -14.84
N THR A 99 -7.06 8.40 -15.41
CA THR A 99 -7.37 8.32 -16.84
C THR A 99 -8.45 9.32 -17.27
N GLN A 100 -9.47 9.56 -16.43
CA GLN A 100 -10.56 10.51 -16.72
C GLN A 100 -10.16 11.98 -16.62
N SER A 101 -9.08 12.32 -15.91
CA SER A 101 -8.60 13.71 -15.76
C SER A 101 -8.00 14.34 -17.04
N GLY A 102 -8.19 13.73 -18.23
CA GLY A 102 -7.63 14.19 -19.51
C GLY A 102 -6.11 14.04 -19.63
N ARG A 103 -5.46 13.53 -18.59
CA ARG A 103 -4.08 13.06 -18.62
C ARG A 103 -4.13 11.63 -19.14
N SER A 104 -3.71 11.41 -20.38
CA SER A 104 -3.57 10.06 -20.95
C SER A 104 -2.65 9.23 -20.04
N ALA A 105 -3.24 8.51 -19.10
CA ALA A 105 -2.55 7.59 -18.22
C ALA A 105 -2.50 6.26 -18.95
N SER A 106 -1.63 6.17 -19.96
CA SER A 106 -1.06 4.86 -20.24
C SER A 106 -0.32 4.42 -18.98
N VAL A 107 -0.31 3.12 -18.68
CA VAL A 107 0.48 2.60 -17.54
C VAL A 107 1.91 3.13 -17.63
N SER A 108 2.47 3.19 -18.84
CA SER A 108 3.76 3.82 -19.16
C SER A 108 3.87 5.30 -18.77
N GLY A 109 2.82 6.11 -18.89
CA GLY A 109 2.85 7.52 -18.48
C GLY A 109 2.84 7.73 -16.96
N PHE A 110 2.17 6.84 -16.22
CA PHE A 110 2.26 6.81 -14.75
C PHE A 110 3.66 6.35 -14.31
N VAL A 111 4.21 5.32 -14.96
CA VAL A 111 5.59 4.84 -14.77
C VAL A 111 6.60 5.97 -14.98
N GLU A 112 6.51 6.70 -16.11
CA GLU A 112 7.47 7.74 -16.47
C GLU A 112 7.43 8.91 -15.48
N ARG A 113 6.22 9.31 -15.02
CA ARG A 113 6.08 10.41 -14.07
C ARG A 113 6.57 10.02 -12.66
N ALA A 114 6.25 8.81 -12.20
CA ALA A 114 6.83 8.27 -10.96
C ALA A 114 8.36 8.20 -11.03
N ARG A 115 8.94 7.88 -12.20
CA ARG A 115 10.39 7.86 -12.45
C ARG A 115 11.03 9.25 -12.43
N THR A 116 10.33 10.26 -12.92
CA THR A 116 10.84 11.64 -13.03
C THR A 116 10.73 12.40 -11.70
N GLU A 117 9.64 12.18 -10.95
CA GLU A 117 9.40 12.81 -9.65
C GLU A 117 10.19 12.12 -8.51
N TRP A 118 10.65 10.86 -8.70
CA TRP A 118 11.29 10.04 -7.66
C TRP A 118 12.52 9.28 -8.21
N PRO A 119 13.64 9.98 -8.50
CA PRO A 119 14.81 9.35 -9.09
C PRO A 119 15.46 8.35 -8.11
N GLY A 120 15.45 7.06 -8.44
CA GLY A 120 16.23 6.03 -7.74
C GLY A 120 15.51 4.72 -7.38
N ARG A 121 14.20 4.56 -7.63
CA ARG A 121 13.47 3.33 -7.27
C ARG A 121 12.86 2.63 -8.49
N GLY A 122 13.71 1.90 -9.21
CA GLY A 122 13.27 0.68 -9.91
C GLY A 122 12.32 0.81 -11.11
N GLN A 123 12.14 -0.29 -11.83
CA GLN A 123 11.33 -0.40 -13.04
C GLN A 123 9.87 -0.69 -12.71
N VAL A 124 8.90 0.08 -13.19
CA VAL A 124 7.48 -0.20 -12.90
C VAL A 124 6.93 -1.23 -13.89
N ASP A 125 6.23 -2.25 -13.40
CA ASP A 125 5.60 -3.30 -14.22
C ASP A 125 4.40 -2.72 -15.01
N PRO A 126 4.44 -2.75 -16.35
CA PRO A 126 3.40 -2.17 -17.19
C PRO A 126 2.08 -2.95 -17.22
N ARG A 127 2.03 -4.17 -16.68
CA ARG A 127 0.78 -4.96 -16.59
C ARG A 127 0.00 -4.72 -15.30
N THR A 128 0.69 -4.26 -14.27
CA THR A 128 0.15 -4.23 -12.90
C THR A 128 0.28 -2.85 -12.23
N GLY A 129 1.14 -1.96 -12.76
CA GLY A 129 1.41 -0.65 -12.19
C GLY A 129 2.30 -0.68 -10.93
N PHE A 130 2.88 -1.83 -10.58
CA PHE A 130 3.76 -1.99 -9.42
C PHE A 130 5.17 -1.47 -9.70
N ILE A 131 5.79 -0.77 -8.74
CA ILE A 131 7.19 -0.35 -8.82
C ILE A 131 8.09 -1.55 -8.46
N ILE A 132 8.79 -2.15 -9.43
CA ILE A 132 9.81 -3.18 -9.21
C ILE A 132 11.09 -2.46 -8.82
N PRO A 133 11.66 -2.59 -7.61
CA PRO A 133 12.95 -1.96 -7.27
C PRO A 133 14.07 -2.40 -8.24
N PRO A 134 15.11 -1.57 -8.49
CA PRO A 134 16.15 -1.95 -9.42
C PRO A 134 16.97 -3.09 -8.79
N ASP A 135 17.19 -4.16 -9.55
CA ASP A 135 18.04 -5.28 -9.12
C ASP A 135 19.40 -4.74 -8.66
N ARG A 136 19.73 -5.00 -7.40
CA ARG A 136 21.09 -4.93 -6.86
C ARG A 136 21.45 -6.31 -6.33
#